data_AF-A0A849X5W2-F1
#
_entry.id   AF-A0A849X5W2-F1
#
_cell.length_a   1.000
_cell.length_b   1.000
_cell.length_c   1.000
_cell.angle_alpha   90.00
_cell.angle_beta   90.00
_cell.angle_gamma   90.00
#
_symmetry.space_group_name_H-M   'P 1'
#
loop_
_entity.id
_entity.type
_entity.pdbx_description
1 polymer ?
#
loop_
_entity_poly.entity_id
_entity_poly.type
_entity_poly.pdbx_seq_one_letter_code
_entity_poly.pdbx_strand_id
1 'polypeptide(L)'
;VEMLRAMGFLQMCIYDEVEREGAVFTERFQRTGLRIKDLLERNGDNTPRALVELFTLGMQAMKAKPQHGDPVYQIMNRFVRSPYFVSLVFTGDHVRRELAYLNGIGTAGQRGLGGFLRDVLVWRWQTAQELGGKFVRDRLATEYHTLQSNVATMDIVKLELLRKARYRTEQSFASNTGEDVWGEKKRGSLPRPEKRDDQYHWDFNGEFWADELGDYVFALRPECGE
;
A
#
# COMPACT_ATOMS: atom_id res chain seq x y z
N VAL A 1 4.92 0.64 -5.84
CA VAL A 1 5.72 0.12 -6.99
C VAL A 1 6.69 1.19 -7.48
N GLU A 2 6.24 2.44 -7.51
CA GLU A 2 6.96 3.68 -7.84
C GLU A 2 8.30 3.80 -7.10
N MET A 3 8.32 3.56 -5.77
CA MET A 3 9.56 3.58 -4.99
C MET A 3 10.59 2.52 -5.43
N LEU A 4 10.14 1.27 -5.65
CA LEU A 4 11.03 0.19 -6.11
C LEU A 4 11.56 0.47 -7.52
N ARG A 5 10.74 1.08 -8.38
CA ARG A 5 11.19 1.53 -9.71
C ARG A 5 12.25 2.63 -9.58
N ALA A 6 12.02 3.62 -8.73
CA ALA A 6 12.99 4.68 -8.47
C ALA A 6 14.33 4.12 -7.94
N MET A 7 14.29 3.17 -7.01
CA MET A 7 15.50 2.49 -6.54
C MET A 7 16.20 1.70 -7.65
N GLY A 8 15.44 1.00 -8.50
CA GLY A 8 16.01 0.29 -9.65
C GLY A 8 16.65 1.24 -10.66
N PHE A 9 16.01 2.36 -10.98
CA PHE A 9 16.59 3.39 -11.85
C PHE A 9 17.83 4.03 -11.25
N LEU A 10 17.88 4.22 -9.93
CA LEU A 10 19.06 4.71 -9.23
C LEU A 10 20.23 3.74 -9.37
N GLN A 11 19.99 2.43 -9.23
CA GLN A 11 21.02 1.39 -9.43
C GLN A 11 21.52 1.31 -10.88
N MET A 12 20.65 1.61 -11.85
CA MET A 12 21.01 1.69 -13.27
C MET A 12 21.56 3.07 -13.69
N CYS A 13 21.69 4.02 -12.76
CA CYS A 13 22.16 5.39 -12.98
C CYS A 13 21.29 6.19 -13.99
N ILE A 14 20.00 5.86 -14.12
CA ILE A 14 19.03 6.56 -14.98
C ILE A 14 18.35 7.65 -14.16
N TYR A 15 19.07 8.72 -13.85
CA TYR A 15 18.67 9.73 -12.87
C TYR A 15 17.39 10.49 -13.25
N ASP A 16 17.15 10.76 -14.55
CA ASP A 16 15.95 11.47 -15.01
C ASP A 16 14.66 10.70 -14.69
N GLU A 17 14.70 9.36 -14.81
CA GLU A 17 13.55 8.51 -14.47
C GLU A 17 13.38 8.36 -12.95
N VAL A 18 14.48 8.42 -12.17
CA VAL A 18 14.39 8.50 -10.70
C VAL A 18 13.64 9.77 -10.27
N GLU A 19 13.98 10.92 -10.86
CA GLU A 19 13.34 12.19 -10.54
C GLU A 19 11.85 12.17 -10.91
N ARG A 20 11.52 11.69 -12.12
CA ARG A 20 10.12 11.56 -12.57
C ARG A 20 9.31 10.65 -11.66
N GLU A 21 9.78 9.44 -11.38
CA GLU A 21 9.06 8.49 -10.50
C GLU A 21 8.98 9.01 -9.05
N GLY A 22 10.02 9.69 -8.58
CA GLY A 22 10.06 10.33 -7.25
C GLY A 22 9.05 11.48 -7.12
N ALA A 23 8.85 12.28 -8.17
CA ALA A 23 7.85 13.34 -8.21
C ALA A 23 6.43 12.77 -8.21
N VAL A 24 6.15 11.78 -9.05
CA VAL A 24 4.84 11.07 -9.09
C VAL A 24 4.52 10.45 -7.74
N PHE A 25 5.50 9.80 -7.10
CA PHE A 25 5.33 9.23 -5.77
C PHE A 25 5.00 10.31 -4.73
N THR A 26 5.73 11.42 -4.72
CA THR A 26 5.55 12.52 -3.76
C THR A 26 4.15 13.14 -3.90
N GLU A 27 3.71 13.38 -5.14
CA GLU A 27 2.40 13.97 -5.41
C GLU A 27 1.24 13.06 -4.98
N ARG A 28 1.33 11.76 -5.32
CA ARG A 28 0.32 10.76 -4.93
C ARG A 28 0.31 10.56 -3.42
N PHE A 29 1.49 10.52 -2.79
CA PHE A 29 1.64 10.39 -1.36
C PHE A 29 1.02 11.59 -0.63
N GLN A 30 1.35 12.82 -1.01
CA GLN A 30 0.86 14.01 -0.30
C GLN A 30 -0.67 14.03 -0.30
N ARG A 31 -1.30 13.79 -1.45
CA ARG A 31 -2.77 13.77 -1.55
C ARG A 31 -3.40 12.64 -0.74
N THR A 32 -2.83 11.44 -0.79
CA THR A 32 -3.40 10.27 -0.11
C THR A 32 -3.11 10.29 1.39
N GLY A 33 -1.88 10.61 1.77
CA GLY A 33 -1.41 10.69 3.14
C GLY A 33 -2.11 11.77 3.95
N LEU A 34 -2.36 12.96 3.37
CA LEU A 34 -3.16 13.99 4.04
C LEU A 34 -4.59 13.55 4.32
N ARG A 35 -5.22 12.84 3.38
CA ARG A 35 -6.58 12.30 3.57
C ARG A 35 -6.63 11.22 4.64
N ILE A 36 -5.64 10.32 4.68
CA ILE A 36 -5.57 9.30 5.74
C ILE A 36 -5.29 9.95 7.09
N LYS A 37 -4.40 10.93 7.15
CA LYS A 37 -4.08 11.69 8.37
C LYS A 37 -5.33 12.38 8.91
N ASP A 38 -6.03 13.15 8.07
CA ASP A 38 -7.27 13.85 8.44
C ASP A 38 -8.35 12.86 8.93
N LEU A 39 -8.45 11.70 8.28
CA LEU A 39 -9.37 10.64 8.70
C LEU A 39 -9.01 10.03 10.06
N LEU A 40 -7.72 9.81 10.32
CA LEU A 40 -7.22 9.32 11.60
C LEU A 40 -7.33 10.36 12.70
N GLU A 41 -7.14 11.65 12.41
CA GLU A 41 -7.29 12.74 13.37
C GLU A 41 -8.76 12.97 13.73
N ARG A 42 -9.66 13.00 12.75
CA ARG A 42 -11.12 13.10 12.99
C ARG A 42 -11.68 11.94 13.79
N ASN A 43 -11.11 10.75 13.62
CA ASN A 43 -11.52 9.52 14.32
C ASN A 43 -10.48 9.09 15.37
N GLY A 44 -9.66 10.03 15.87
CA GLY A 44 -8.61 9.74 16.84
C GLY A 44 -9.18 9.36 18.20
N ASP A 45 -10.34 9.91 18.54
CA ASP A 45 -11.02 9.61 19.78
C ASP A 45 -11.60 8.18 19.75
N ASN A 46 -11.41 7.43 20.85
CA ASN A 46 -12.03 6.12 21.07
C ASN A 46 -13.55 6.21 21.30
N THR A 47 -14.22 7.22 20.75
CA THR A 47 -15.67 7.35 20.90
C THR A 47 -16.37 6.28 20.07
N PRO A 48 -17.46 5.68 20.58
CA PRO A 48 -18.22 4.69 19.82
C PRO A 48 -18.68 5.19 18.45
N ARG A 49 -19.01 6.49 18.34
CA ARG A 49 -19.42 7.10 17.06
C ARG A 49 -18.31 7.08 16.01
N ALA A 50 -17.10 7.50 16.36
CA ALA A 50 -15.95 7.48 15.46
C ALA A 50 -15.60 6.04 15.01
N LEU A 51 -15.66 5.08 15.93
CA LEU A 51 -15.41 3.67 15.61
C LEU A 51 -16.47 3.11 14.65
N VAL A 52 -17.75 3.44 14.86
CA VAL A 52 -18.83 3.04 13.96
C VAL A 52 -18.64 3.68 12.57
N GLU A 53 -18.26 4.95 12.48
CA GLU A 53 -17.96 5.60 11.20
C GLU A 53 -16.84 4.88 10.44
N LEU A 54 -15.72 4.58 11.10
CA LEU A 54 -14.61 3.83 10.51
C LEU A 54 -15.03 2.42 10.09
N PHE A 55 -15.87 1.75 10.88
CA PHE A 55 -16.41 0.45 10.52
C PHE A 55 -17.28 0.52 9.27
N THR A 56 -18.18 1.51 9.18
CA THR A 56 -19.02 1.70 7.99
C THR A 56 -18.21 2.01 6.74
N LEU A 57 -17.14 2.82 6.89
CA LEU A 57 -16.20 3.08 5.82
C LEU A 57 -15.48 1.80 5.38
N GLY A 58 -15.04 0.98 6.33
CA GLY A 58 -14.43 -0.33 6.05
C GLY A 58 -15.37 -1.27 5.30
N MET A 59 -16.66 -1.29 5.67
CA MET A 59 -17.69 -2.04 4.95
C MET A 59 -17.89 -1.53 3.52
N GLN A 60 -17.92 -0.21 3.31
CA GLN A 60 -18.04 0.40 1.98
C GLN A 60 -16.83 0.06 1.12
N ALA A 61 -15.62 0.17 1.68
CA ALA A 61 -14.38 -0.19 0.99
C ALA A 61 -14.36 -1.68 0.61
N MET A 62 -14.83 -2.57 1.50
CA MET A 62 -14.91 -4.02 1.23
C MET A 62 -15.87 -4.33 0.07
N LYS A 63 -17.00 -3.63 -0.02
CA LYS A 63 -17.96 -3.77 -1.13
C LYS A 63 -17.46 -3.16 -2.43
N ALA A 64 -16.60 -2.15 -2.36
CA ALA A 64 -16.02 -1.52 -3.53
C ALA A 64 -15.06 -2.49 -4.27
N LYS A 65 -14.87 -2.23 -5.56
CA LYS A 65 -13.88 -2.95 -6.37
C LYS A 65 -12.46 -2.68 -5.82
N PRO A 66 -11.53 -3.63 -5.90
CA PRO A 66 -10.15 -3.44 -5.42
C PRO A 66 -9.45 -2.23 -6.05
N GLN A 67 -9.67 -2.02 -7.36
CA GLN A 67 -9.15 -0.88 -8.12
C GLN A 67 -10.16 0.28 -8.12
N HIS A 68 -10.63 0.69 -6.94
CA HIS A 68 -11.51 1.84 -6.83
C HIS A 68 -10.76 3.14 -7.15
N GLY A 69 -11.47 4.16 -7.64
CA GLY A 69 -10.85 5.46 -7.97
C GLY A 69 -10.31 6.21 -6.74
N ASP A 70 -10.88 5.96 -5.55
CA ASP A 70 -10.39 6.56 -4.31
C ASP A 70 -9.13 5.83 -3.79
N PRO A 71 -7.98 6.50 -3.66
CA PRO A 71 -6.77 5.90 -3.12
C PRO A 71 -6.91 5.43 -1.67
N VAL A 72 -7.81 6.03 -0.87
CA VAL A 72 -8.08 5.56 0.50
C VAL A 72 -8.71 4.17 0.46
N TYR A 73 -9.66 3.93 -0.46
CA TYR A 73 -10.29 2.63 -0.61
C TYR A 73 -9.32 1.58 -1.16
N GLN A 74 -8.37 1.98 -2.02
CA GLN A 74 -7.32 1.08 -2.48
C GLN A 74 -6.46 0.57 -1.30
N ILE A 75 -6.11 1.45 -0.37
CA ILE A 75 -5.35 1.09 0.84
C ILE A 75 -6.20 0.25 1.78
N MET A 76 -7.45 0.65 2.03
CA MET A 76 -8.36 -0.11 2.91
C MET A 76 -8.61 -1.52 2.39
N ASN A 77 -8.78 -1.69 1.07
CA ASN A 77 -9.00 -2.99 0.43
C ASN A 77 -7.90 -4.02 0.72
N ARG A 78 -6.70 -3.58 1.11
CA ARG A 78 -5.59 -4.47 1.49
C ARG A 78 -5.87 -5.25 2.78
N PHE A 79 -6.63 -4.68 3.72
CA PHE A 79 -6.85 -5.29 5.05
C PHE A 79 -8.32 -5.54 5.41
N VAL A 80 -9.28 -4.80 4.84
CA VAL A 80 -10.72 -5.00 5.13
C VAL A 80 -11.25 -6.34 4.59
N ARG A 81 -10.52 -7.00 3.70
CA ARG A 81 -10.86 -8.34 3.20
C ARG A 81 -10.26 -9.47 4.06
N SER A 82 -9.60 -9.13 5.16
CA SER A 82 -9.08 -10.12 6.10
C SER A 82 -10.22 -10.96 6.70
N PRO A 83 -9.99 -12.26 6.97
CA PRO A 83 -11.01 -13.13 7.57
C PRO A 83 -11.61 -12.57 8.85
N TYR A 84 -10.81 -11.84 9.62
CA TYR A 84 -11.23 -11.17 10.85
C TYR A 84 -12.26 -10.07 10.59
N PHE A 85 -11.99 -9.13 9.68
CA PHE A 85 -12.94 -8.05 9.41
C PHE A 85 -14.21 -8.57 8.73
N VAL A 86 -14.05 -9.52 7.81
CA VAL A 86 -15.16 -10.16 7.10
C VAL A 86 -16.12 -10.86 8.08
N SER A 87 -15.61 -11.55 9.11
CA SER A 87 -16.46 -12.20 10.12
C SER A 87 -17.24 -11.18 10.98
N LEU A 88 -16.66 -10.02 11.27
CA LEU A 88 -17.36 -8.93 11.96
C LEU A 88 -18.50 -8.37 11.11
N VAL A 89 -18.28 -8.21 9.80
CA VAL A 89 -19.33 -7.75 8.88
C VAL A 89 -20.45 -8.79 8.78
N PHE A 90 -20.12 -10.08 8.65
CA PHE A 90 -21.11 -11.15 8.60
C PHE A 90 -21.89 -11.29 9.91
N THR A 91 -21.29 -11.01 11.06
CA THR A 91 -22.00 -10.96 12.34
C THR A 91 -23.20 -10.01 12.27
N GLY A 92 -23.08 -8.89 11.56
CA GLY A 92 -24.20 -7.98 11.32
C GLY A 92 -25.32 -8.54 10.46
N ASP A 93 -25.00 -9.39 9.49
CA ASP A 93 -26.02 -10.08 8.68
C ASP A 93 -26.71 -11.17 9.48
N HIS A 94 -25.97 -11.92 10.30
CA HIS A 94 -26.54 -12.92 11.21
C HIS A 94 -27.47 -12.29 12.25
N VAL A 95 -27.02 -11.22 12.92
CA VAL A 95 -27.84 -10.48 13.89
C VAL A 95 -29.12 -9.94 13.24
N ARG A 96 -29.05 -9.40 12.01
CA ARG A 96 -30.24 -8.91 11.30
C ARG A 96 -31.25 -10.02 11.00
N ARG A 97 -30.79 -11.22 10.61
CA ARG A 97 -31.66 -12.38 10.38
C ARG A 97 -32.30 -12.87 11.69
N GLU A 98 -31.53 -12.93 12.77
CA GLU A 98 -32.03 -13.36 14.08
C GLU A 98 -33.04 -12.36 14.66
N LEU A 99 -32.80 -11.05 14.52
CA LEU A 99 -33.76 -10.01 14.90
C LEU A 99 -35.04 -10.08 14.06
N ALA A 100 -34.95 -10.35 12.76
CA ALA A 100 -36.12 -10.52 11.90
C ALA A 100 -36.95 -11.75 12.33
N TYR A 101 -36.30 -12.85 12.70
CA TYR A 101 -36.95 -14.04 13.25
C TYR A 101 -37.66 -13.73 14.58
N LEU A 102 -37.00 -13.05 15.52
CA LEU A 102 -37.61 -12.65 16.80
C LEU A 102 -38.82 -11.73 16.60
N ASN A 103 -38.76 -10.81 15.64
CA ASN A 103 -39.88 -9.94 15.31
C ASN A 103 -41.07 -10.71 14.69
N GLY A 104 -40.81 -11.83 14.00
CA GLY A 104 -41.85 -12.70 13.44
C GLY A 104 -42.65 -13.49 14.49
N ILE A 105 -42.11 -13.67 15.71
CA ILE A 105 -42.74 -14.43 16.81
C ILE A 105 -43.78 -13.58 17.58
N GLY A 106 -43.95 -12.30 17.25
CA GLY A 106 -44.94 -11.41 17.86
C GLY A 106 -44.60 -11.04 19.31
N THR A 107 -45.61 -10.92 20.18
CA THR A 107 -45.45 -10.42 21.56
C THR A 107 -44.60 -11.32 22.46
N ALA A 108 -44.51 -12.62 22.15
CA ALA A 108 -43.64 -13.57 22.87
C ALA A 108 -42.15 -13.32 22.56
N GLY A 109 -41.82 -12.76 21.39
CA GLY A 109 -40.49 -12.31 21.04
C GLY A 109 -40.07 -10.98 21.69
N GLN A 110 -41.02 -10.24 22.28
CA GLN A 110 -40.78 -8.90 22.83
C GLN A 110 -40.68 -8.84 24.35
N ARG A 111 -41.06 -9.91 25.07
CA ARG A 111 -41.06 -9.93 26.54
C ARG A 111 -40.28 -11.13 27.09
N GLY A 112 -39.74 -10.99 28.30
CA GLY A 112 -38.94 -12.03 28.95
C GLY A 112 -37.68 -12.37 28.15
N LEU A 113 -37.51 -13.65 27.81
CA LEU A 113 -36.34 -14.16 27.09
C LEU A 113 -36.17 -13.50 25.70
N GLY A 114 -37.25 -13.22 24.98
CA GLY A 114 -37.17 -12.58 23.66
C GLY A 114 -36.64 -11.14 23.71
N GLY A 115 -37.02 -10.39 24.76
CA GLY A 115 -36.47 -9.07 25.04
C GLY A 115 -34.98 -9.12 25.39
N PHE A 116 -34.59 -10.04 26.28
CA PHE A 116 -33.19 -10.27 26.62
C PHE A 116 -32.35 -10.67 25.40
N LEU A 117 -32.84 -11.59 24.55
CA LEU A 117 -32.15 -11.98 23.31
C LEU A 117 -31.96 -10.79 22.37
N ARG A 118 -32.97 -9.92 22.25
CA ARG A 118 -32.85 -8.68 21.46
C ARG A 118 -31.75 -7.78 22.01
N ASP A 119 -31.69 -7.58 23.32
CA ASP A 119 -30.66 -6.75 23.96
C ASP A 119 -29.25 -7.34 23.75
N VAL A 120 -29.11 -8.66 23.88
CA VAL A 120 -27.86 -9.38 23.58
C VAL A 120 -27.45 -9.22 22.12
N LEU A 121 -28.40 -9.30 21.18
CA LEU A 121 -28.13 -9.13 19.75
C LEU A 121 -27.72 -7.70 19.39
N VAL A 122 -28.39 -6.71 19.98
CA VAL A 122 -28.02 -5.29 19.83
C VAL A 122 -26.63 -5.05 20.40
N TRP A 123 -26.34 -5.55 21.60
CA TRP A 123 -25.02 -5.46 22.22
C TRP A 123 -23.95 -6.11 21.35
N ARG A 124 -24.18 -7.34 20.88
CA ARG A 124 -23.25 -8.07 19.99
C ARG A 124 -22.96 -7.28 18.72
N TRP A 125 -23.98 -6.65 18.13
CA TRP A 125 -23.79 -5.81 16.96
C TRP A 125 -22.97 -4.57 17.26
N GLN A 126 -23.27 -3.84 18.34
CA GLN A 126 -22.50 -2.68 18.77
C GLN A 126 -21.03 -3.04 19.01
N THR A 127 -20.76 -4.13 19.73
CA THR A 127 -19.41 -4.63 19.97
C THR A 127 -18.69 -5.00 18.67
N ALA A 128 -19.39 -5.63 17.71
CA ALA A 128 -18.80 -5.94 16.40
C ALA A 128 -18.40 -4.67 15.62
N GLN A 129 -19.22 -3.62 15.69
CA GLN A 129 -18.91 -2.33 15.06
C GLN A 129 -17.72 -1.64 15.74
N GLU A 130 -17.67 -1.63 17.06
CA GLU A 130 -16.56 -1.02 17.82
C GLU A 130 -15.23 -1.75 17.57
N LEU A 131 -15.23 -3.08 17.62
CA LEU A 131 -14.07 -3.91 17.33
C LEU A 131 -13.62 -3.76 15.87
N GLY A 132 -14.56 -3.71 14.94
CA GLY A 132 -14.28 -3.50 13.53
C GLY A 132 -13.74 -2.10 13.23
N GLY A 133 -14.29 -1.08 13.88
CA GLY A 133 -13.81 0.30 13.81
C GLY A 133 -12.38 0.43 14.34
N LYS A 134 -12.11 -0.16 15.50
CA LYS A 134 -10.77 -0.20 16.11
C LYS A 134 -9.77 -0.91 15.19
N PHE A 135 -10.16 -2.04 14.62
CA PHE A 135 -9.34 -2.76 13.66
C PHE A 135 -9.00 -1.91 12.43
N VAL A 136 -10.00 -1.25 11.83
CA VAL A 136 -9.78 -0.38 10.67
C VAL A 136 -8.84 0.77 11.02
N ARG A 137 -9.04 1.41 12.17
CA ARG A 137 -8.18 2.49 12.64
C ARG A 137 -6.73 2.02 12.81
N ASP A 138 -6.53 0.95 13.57
CA ASP A 138 -5.19 0.47 13.91
C ASP A 138 -4.44 0.04 12.63
N ARG A 139 -5.15 -0.59 11.67
CA ARG A 139 -4.59 -0.92 10.35
C ARG A 139 -4.31 0.30 9.50
N LEU A 140 -5.19 1.30 9.46
CA LEU A 140 -4.94 2.57 8.75
C LEU A 140 -3.74 3.32 9.34
N ALA A 141 -3.61 3.37 10.67
CA ALA A 141 -2.48 3.96 11.34
C ALA A 141 -1.18 3.23 10.98
N THR A 142 -1.19 1.90 10.97
CA THR A 142 -0.04 1.08 10.53
C THR A 142 0.35 1.41 9.09
N GLU A 143 -0.60 1.40 8.16
CA GLU A 143 -0.36 1.72 6.74
C GLU A 143 0.15 3.15 6.57
N TYR A 144 -0.37 4.11 7.37
CA TYR A 144 0.09 5.49 7.37
C TYR A 144 1.55 5.62 7.84
N HIS A 145 1.94 4.90 8.89
CA HIS A 145 3.34 4.87 9.33
C HIS A 145 4.26 4.22 8.30
N THR A 146 3.84 3.14 7.65
CA THR A 146 4.59 2.53 6.53
C THR A 146 4.74 3.53 5.38
N LEU A 147 3.66 4.24 5.05
CA LEU A 147 3.67 5.30 4.04
C LEU A 147 4.68 6.42 4.39
N GLN A 148 4.69 6.89 5.64
CA GLN A 148 5.67 7.89 6.11
C GLN A 148 7.11 7.38 6.00
N SER A 149 7.35 6.12 6.38
CA SER A 149 8.67 5.50 6.26
C SER A 149 9.15 5.46 4.81
N ASN A 150 8.26 5.12 3.87
CA ASN A 150 8.58 5.11 2.43
C ASN A 150 8.93 6.51 1.90
N VAL A 151 8.32 7.58 2.44
CA VAL A 151 8.69 8.96 2.09
C VAL A 151 10.09 9.29 2.56
N ALA A 152 10.42 8.94 3.80
CA ALA A 152 11.78 9.14 4.30
C ALA A 152 12.81 8.40 3.43
N THR A 153 12.49 7.18 2.96
CA THR A 153 13.37 6.47 2.02
C THR A 153 13.46 7.16 0.66
N MET A 154 12.36 7.73 0.14
CA MET A 154 12.39 8.50 -1.10
C MET A 154 13.24 9.77 -0.95
N ASP A 155 13.23 10.43 0.21
CA ASP A 155 14.07 11.59 0.47
C ASP A 155 15.56 11.21 0.51
N ILE A 156 15.90 10.03 1.06
CA ILE A 156 17.26 9.49 0.98
C ILE A 156 17.68 9.25 -0.47
N VAL A 157 16.80 8.65 -1.29
CA VAL A 157 17.07 8.45 -2.74
C VAL A 157 17.32 9.79 -3.44
N LYS A 158 16.54 10.83 -3.13
CA LYS A 158 16.74 12.18 -3.67
C LYS A 158 18.09 12.77 -3.24
N LEU A 159 18.48 12.60 -1.98
CA LEU A 159 19.79 13.08 -1.49
C LEU A 159 20.95 12.38 -2.20
N GLU A 160 20.86 11.08 -2.43
CA GLU A 160 21.87 10.34 -3.19
C GLU A 160 21.92 10.80 -4.66
N LEU A 161 20.77 11.05 -5.28
CA LEU A 161 20.70 11.64 -6.61
C LEU A 161 21.35 13.02 -6.66
N LEU A 162 21.07 13.90 -5.69
CA LEU A 162 21.70 15.23 -5.60
C LEU A 162 23.21 15.14 -5.37
N ARG A 163 23.68 14.18 -4.56
CA ARG A 163 25.10 13.93 -4.32
C ARG A 163 25.80 13.50 -5.60
N LYS A 164 25.19 12.61 -6.38
CA LYS A 164 25.71 12.17 -7.70
C LYS A 164 25.69 13.29 -8.73
N ALA A 165 24.63 14.09 -8.78
CA ALA A 165 24.54 15.26 -9.64
C ALA A 165 25.63 16.28 -9.32
N ARG A 166 25.86 16.56 -8.03
CA ARG A 166 26.96 17.43 -7.57
C ARG A 166 28.32 16.90 -8.01
N TYR A 167 28.58 15.61 -7.82
CA TYR A 167 29.83 14.98 -8.24
C TYR A 167 30.07 15.10 -9.75
N ARG A 168 29.03 14.90 -10.58
CA ARG A 168 29.11 15.09 -12.04
C ARG A 168 29.50 16.52 -12.38
N THR A 169 28.87 17.51 -11.74
CA THR A 169 29.20 18.92 -11.94
C THR A 169 30.64 19.20 -11.54
N GLU A 170 31.07 18.79 -10.34
CA GLU A 170 32.45 18.98 -9.85
C GLU A 170 33.49 18.30 -10.76
N GLN A 171 33.22 17.09 -11.25
CA GLN A 171 34.08 16.43 -12.24
C GLN A 171 34.11 17.19 -13.56
N SER A 172 32.97 17.59 -14.12
CA SER A 172 32.91 18.33 -15.38
C SER A 172 33.67 19.67 -15.34
N PHE A 173 33.78 20.29 -14.15
CA PHE A 173 34.60 21.49 -13.94
C PHE A 173 36.10 21.16 -13.80
N ALA A 174 36.46 19.99 -13.26
CA ALA A 174 37.84 19.55 -13.09
C ALA A 174 38.44 18.97 -14.38
N SER A 175 37.64 18.27 -15.18
CA SER A 175 38.00 17.76 -16.49
C SER A 175 37.53 18.74 -17.56
N ASN A 176 38.41 19.62 -18.06
CA ASN A 176 38.15 20.53 -19.20
C ASN A 176 37.76 19.82 -20.51
N THR A 177 37.56 18.51 -20.48
CA THR A 177 36.94 17.70 -21.52
C THR A 177 35.44 17.64 -21.22
N GLY A 178 34.63 18.34 -22.00
CA GLY A 178 33.15 18.28 -21.95
C GLY A 178 32.56 16.93 -22.35
N GLU A 179 33.29 15.84 -22.11
CA GLU A 179 32.82 14.48 -22.27
C GLU A 179 32.13 14.02 -21.00
N ASP A 180 30.89 13.62 -21.19
CA ASP A 180 29.99 13.17 -20.17
C ASP A 180 30.49 11.83 -19.61
N VAL A 181 31.26 11.86 -18.52
CA VAL A 181 31.95 10.70 -17.90
C VAL A 181 30.98 9.54 -17.57
N TRP A 182 29.68 9.84 -17.46
CA TRP A 182 28.60 8.89 -17.20
C TRP A 182 27.46 8.97 -18.22
N GLY A 183 27.81 9.25 -19.50
CA GLY A 183 26.93 9.72 -20.57
C GLY A 183 25.50 9.19 -20.57
N GLU A 184 24.54 10.06 -20.93
CA GLU A 184 23.09 9.83 -21.04
C GLU A 184 22.69 8.36 -21.26
N LYS A 185 22.70 7.54 -20.20
CA LYS A 185 22.36 6.11 -20.30
C LYS A 185 20.85 6.03 -20.51
N LYS A 186 20.44 5.97 -21.78
CA LYS A 186 19.04 5.74 -22.16
C LYS A 186 18.66 4.29 -21.84
N ARG A 187 17.37 4.06 -21.58
CA ARG A 187 16.86 2.72 -21.33
C ARG A 187 17.23 1.79 -22.48
N GLY A 188 17.97 0.71 -22.19
CA GLY A 188 18.45 -0.23 -23.21
C GLY A 188 19.71 0.21 -23.98
N SER A 189 20.42 1.25 -23.54
CA SER A 189 21.70 1.67 -24.12
C SER A 189 22.88 0.78 -23.72
N LEU A 190 22.65 -0.20 -22.82
CA LEU A 190 23.69 -1.11 -22.36
C LEU A 190 23.90 -2.23 -23.40
N PRO A 191 25.15 -2.51 -23.80
CA PRO A 191 25.45 -3.72 -24.56
C PRO A 191 25.07 -4.95 -23.74
N ARG A 192 24.70 -6.05 -24.42
CA ARG A 192 24.44 -7.33 -23.74
C ARG A 192 25.67 -7.68 -22.88
N PRO A 193 25.48 -8.06 -21.60
CA PRO A 193 26.61 -8.44 -20.76
C PRO A 193 27.41 -9.56 -21.43
N GLU A 194 28.74 -9.43 -21.41
CA GLU A 194 29.62 -10.46 -21.95
C GLU A 194 29.48 -11.74 -21.14
N LYS A 195 29.21 -12.85 -21.83
CA LYS A 195 29.03 -14.16 -21.21
C LYS A 195 30.36 -14.60 -20.59
N ARG A 196 30.34 -14.89 -19.29
CA ARG A 196 31.45 -15.59 -18.62
C ARG A 196 31.16 -17.09 -18.62
N ASP A 197 32.21 -17.90 -18.71
CA ASP A 197 32.11 -19.36 -18.81
C ASP A 197 31.46 -20.02 -17.57
N ASP A 198 31.41 -19.32 -16.44
CA ASP A 198 30.81 -19.75 -15.18
C ASP A 198 29.33 -19.36 -15.01
N GLN A 199 28.75 -18.63 -15.97
CA GLN A 199 27.38 -18.12 -15.87
C GLN A 199 26.42 -18.94 -16.74
N TYR A 200 25.42 -19.54 -16.09
CA TYR A 200 24.32 -20.22 -16.79
C TYR A 200 23.33 -19.17 -17.33
N HIS A 201 23.25 -19.04 -18.65
CA HIS A 201 22.31 -18.13 -19.31
C HIS A 201 21.12 -18.93 -19.83
N TRP A 202 19.93 -18.64 -19.29
CA TRP A 202 18.69 -19.22 -19.78
C TRP A 202 18.17 -18.41 -20.98
N ASP A 203 18.18 -19.00 -22.16
CA ASP A 203 17.56 -18.40 -23.34
C ASP A 203 16.04 -18.57 -23.23
N PHE A 204 15.31 -17.45 -23.27
CA PHE A 204 13.85 -17.47 -23.14
C PHE A 204 13.21 -17.94 -24.44
N ASN A 205 12.70 -19.19 -24.44
CA ASN A 205 12.15 -19.85 -25.62
C ASN A 205 10.64 -19.62 -25.82
N GLY A 206 10.01 -18.77 -25.00
CA GLY A 206 8.56 -18.53 -25.04
C GLY A 206 7.72 -19.45 -24.15
N GLU A 207 8.33 -20.29 -23.31
CA GLU A 207 7.63 -21.12 -22.32
C GLU A 207 7.57 -20.41 -20.97
N PHE A 208 6.35 -20.28 -20.41
CA PHE A 208 6.13 -19.83 -19.05
C PHE A 208 5.67 -21.01 -18.20
N TRP A 209 6.43 -21.35 -17.16
CA TRP A 209 6.03 -22.31 -16.14
C TRP A 209 5.32 -21.54 -15.02
N ALA A 210 4.07 -21.91 -14.72
CA ALA A 210 3.23 -21.17 -13.77
C ALA A 210 3.73 -21.25 -12.31
N ASP A 211 4.73 -22.08 -12.00
CA ASP A 211 5.28 -22.28 -10.65
C ASP A 211 6.58 -21.50 -10.36
N GLU A 212 7.24 -20.90 -11.37
CA GLU A 212 8.51 -20.16 -11.21
C GLU A 212 8.36 -18.63 -11.11
N LEU A 213 7.16 -18.11 -10.84
CA LEU A 213 6.96 -16.68 -10.55
C LEU A 213 7.49 -16.25 -9.16
N GLY A 214 8.08 -17.18 -8.40
CA GLY A 214 8.74 -16.92 -7.11
C GLY A 214 10.24 -16.77 -7.26
N ASP A 215 10.76 -15.61 -6.88
CA ASP A 215 12.20 -15.29 -6.69
C ASP A 215 13.07 -15.09 -7.94
N TYR A 216 12.64 -14.19 -8.85
CA TYR A 216 13.63 -13.47 -9.66
C TYR A 216 14.35 -12.41 -8.82
N VAL A 217 15.44 -12.80 -8.15
CA VAL A 217 16.41 -11.86 -7.57
C VAL A 217 17.32 -11.39 -8.71
N PHE A 218 16.93 -10.29 -9.37
CA PHE A 218 17.85 -9.58 -10.24
C PHE A 218 18.94 -8.93 -9.37
N ALA A 219 20.06 -9.62 -9.18
CA ALA A 219 21.30 -9.01 -8.74
C ALA A 219 21.90 -8.22 -9.91
N LEU A 220 21.24 -7.15 -10.33
CA LEU A 220 21.85 -6.18 -11.23
C LEU A 220 23.05 -5.59 -10.49
N ARG A 221 24.25 -5.79 -11.05
CA ARG A 221 25.43 -5.08 -10.57
C ARG A 221 25.12 -3.58 -10.68
N PRO A 222 25.48 -2.76 -9.68
CA PRO A 222 25.41 -1.31 -9.85
C PRO A 222 26.34 -0.93 -11.00
N GLU A 223 25.77 -0.48 -12.11
CA GLU A 223 26.49 -0.15 -13.36
C GLU A 223 26.97 1.32 -13.39
N CYS A 224 26.93 1.98 -12.24
CA CYS A 224 27.58 3.28 -12.08
C CYS A 224 29.06 2.94 -11.96
N GLY A 225 29.85 3.26 -12.98
CA GLY A 225 31.27 2.98 -12.89
C GLY A 225 31.88 3.78 -11.75
N GLU A 226 33.04 3.29 -11.32
CA GLU A 226 33.87 3.95 -10.31
C GLU A 226 34.70 5.08 -10.93
#